data_AF-A0A916ZUU6-F1
#
_entry.id   AF-A0A916ZUU6-F1
#
_cell.length_a   1.000
_cell.length_b   1.000
_cell.length_c   1.000
_cell.angle_alpha   90.00
_cell.angle_beta   90.00
_cell.angle_gamma   90.00
#
_symmetry.space_group_name_H-M   'P 1'
#
loop_
_entity.id
_entity.type
_entity.pdbx_description
1 polymer ?
#
loop_
_entity_poly.entity_id
_entity_poly.type
_entity_poly.pdbx_seq_one_letter_code
_entity_poly.pdbx_strand_id
1 'polypeptide(L)'
;MFKGQLASRLTRGRSVRFSDGLEGRFYEELASERLVMRYAKGAPVRQWERIPGRRAESLDCVVYAVAVRNLVGAKVERREEEVKAKTLPKPAPRVIKSAWLER
;
A
#
# COMPACT_ATOMS: atom_id res chain seq x y z
N MET A 1 2.20 2.09 18.45
CA MET A 1 1.69 0.87 17.80
C MET A 1 1.09 1.25 16.44
N PHE A 2 1.34 0.47 15.38
CA PHE A 2 1.20 0.85 13.96
C PHE A 2 -0.10 1.56 13.53
N LYS A 3 -1.23 1.33 14.20
CA LYS A 3 -2.50 2.07 13.98
C LYS A 3 -2.33 3.60 14.05
N GLY A 4 -1.62 4.12 15.05
CA GLY A 4 -1.38 5.56 15.17
C GLY A 4 -0.49 6.13 14.06
N GLN A 5 0.50 5.34 13.61
CA GLN A 5 1.36 5.73 12.48
C GLN A 5 0.57 5.76 11.17
N LEU A 6 -0.27 4.74 10.94
CA LEU A 6 -1.16 4.68 9.79
C LEU A 6 -2.12 5.87 9.77
N ALA A 7 -2.79 6.16 10.88
CA ALA A 7 -3.68 7.31 10.99
C ALA A 7 -2.96 8.63 10.68
N SER A 8 -1.78 8.86 11.25
CA SER A 8 -0.96 10.06 10.93
C SER A 8 -0.56 10.14 9.45
N ARG A 9 -0.29 9.01 8.80
CA ARG A 9 0.04 8.95 7.37
C ARG A 9 -1.16 9.27 6.48
N LEU A 10 -2.33 8.74 6.84
CA LEU A 10 -3.60 8.99 6.16
C LEU A 10 -4.03 10.46 6.31
N THR A 11 -3.99 11.01 7.52
CA THR A 11 -4.33 12.43 7.77
C THR A 11 -3.41 13.39 7.00
N ARG A 12 -2.13 13.05 6.86
CA ARG A 12 -1.19 13.88 6.07
C ARG A 12 -1.42 13.78 4.56
N GLY A 13 -2.06 12.71 4.06
CA GLY A 13 -2.43 12.55 2.65
C GLY A 13 -1.27 12.41 1.64
N ARG A 14 -0.02 12.25 2.09
CA ARG A 14 1.17 12.26 1.21
C ARG A 14 1.87 10.91 1.04
N SER A 15 1.56 9.94 1.90
CA SER A 15 2.40 8.73 2.07
C SER A 15 1.67 7.40 1.84
N VAL A 16 0.36 7.45 1.59
CA VAL A 16 -0.45 6.28 1.25
C VAL A 16 -1.08 6.57 -0.10
N ARG A 17 -0.94 5.63 -1.05
CA ARG A 17 -1.61 5.68 -2.35
C ARG A 17 -2.65 4.58 -2.40
N PHE A 18 -3.75 4.87 -3.07
CA PHE A 18 -4.87 3.96 -3.26
C PHE A 18 -4.99 3.60 -4.73
N SER A 19 -5.39 2.36 -5.01
CA SER A 19 -5.78 1.94 -6.36
C SER A 19 -7.09 2.64 -6.74
N ASP A 20 -7.28 2.91 -8.01
CA ASP A 20 -8.52 3.47 -8.58
C ASP A 20 -9.71 2.49 -8.53
N GLY A 21 -9.44 1.19 -8.55
CA GLY A 21 -10.45 0.14 -8.43
C GLY A 21 -10.95 -0.18 -7.01
N LEU A 22 -10.62 0.62 -5.99
CA LEU A 22 -11.10 0.38 -4.63
C LEU A 22 -12.53 0.89 -4.45
N GLU A 23 -13.40 0.02 -3.93
CA GLU A 23 -14.80 0.35 -3.64
C GLU A 23 -14.93 1.25 -2.40
N GLY A 24 -16.04 1.99 -2.31
CA GLY A 24 -16.37 2.84 -1.15
C GLY A 24 -16.28 2.11 0.19
N ARG A 25 -16.73 0.84 0.23
CA ARG A 25 -16.67 -0.03 1.39
C ARG A 25 -15.26 -0.14 1.98
N PHE A 26 -14.23 -0.22 1.15
CA PHE A 26 -12.85 -0.30 1.63
C PHE A 26 -12.49 0.91 2.49
N TYR A 27 -12.89 2.11 2.08
CA TYR A 27 -12.61 3.34 2.79
C TYR A 27 -13.42 3.46 4.09
N GLU A 28 -14.68 3.01 4.08
CA GLU A 28 -15.51 2.94 5.28
C GLU A 28 -14.90 2.03 6.34
N GLU A 29 -14.43 0.85 5.93
CA GLU A 29 -13.77 -0.10 6.80
C GLU A 29 -12.37 0.35 7.23
N LEU A 30 -11.61 1.02 6.35
CA LEU A 30 -10.32 1.61 6.71
C LEU A 30 -10.48 2.69 7.79
N ALA A 31 -11.60 3.42 7.77
CA ALA A 31 -11.99 4.42 8.76
C ALA A 31 -12.97 3.88 9.80
N SER A 32 -12.92 2.57 10.12
CA SER A 32 -13.84 1.93 11.07
C SER A 32 -13.56 2.27 12.53
N GLU A 33 -12.38 2.81 12.84
CA GLU A 33 -11.97 3.18 14.20
C GLU A 33 -11.65 4.67 14.28
N ARG A 34 -11.91 5.27 15.44
CA ARG A 34 -11.59 6.66 15.73
C ARG A 34 -10.77 6.78 17.01
N LEU A 35 -9.89 7.77 17.04
CA LEU A 35 -9.13 8.13 18.23
C LEU A 35 -9.95 9.12 19.05
N VAL A 36 -10.35 8.73 20.26
CA VAL A 36 -11.07 9.58 21.21
C VAL A 36 -10.22 9.87 22.43
N MET A 37 -10.39 11.05 23.02
CA MET A 37 -9.79 11.41 24.30
C MET A 37 -10.82 11.11 25.40
N ARG A 38 -10.47 10.24 26.34
CA ARG A 38 -11.29 9.92 27.52
C ARG A 38 -10.52 10.24 28.78
N TYR A 39 -11.20 10.72 29.82
CA TYR A 39 -10.57 10.95 31.12
C TYR A 39 -10.66 9.68 31.96
N ALA A 40 -9.52 9.16 32.39
CA ALA A 40 -9.43 8.04 33.31
C ALA A 40 -8.62 8.49 34.53
N LYS A 41 -9.20 8.37 35.73
CA LYS A 41 -8.56 8.79 37.00
C LYS A 41 -8.04 10.23 36.97
N GLY A 42 -8.80 11.16 36.36
CA GLY A 42 -8.44 12.58 36.27
C GLY A 42 -7.40 12.93 35.19
N ALA A 43 -6.87 11.95 34.44
CA ALA A 43 -5.93 12.20 33.35
C ALA A 43 -6.54 11.91 31.97
N PRO A 44 -6.23 12.71 30.93
CA PRO A 44 -6.68 12.43 29.57
C PRO A 44 -5.89 11.27 28.97
N VAL A 45 -6.60 10.24 28.53
CA VAL A 45 -6.09 9.04 27.86
C VAL A 45 -6.63 9.01 26.44
N ARG A 46 -5.76 8.71 25.48
CA ARG A 46 -6.15 8.48 24.08
C ARG A 46 -6.55 7.02 23.91
N GLN A 47 -7.79 6.77 23.50
CA GLN A 47 -8.33 5.44 23.27
C GLN A 47 -8.85 5.32 21.84
N TRP A 48 -8.60 4.18 21.21
CA TRP A 48 -9.20 3.83 19.93
C TRP A 48 -10.57 3.18 20.19
N GLU A 49 -11.59 3.70 19.54
CA GLU A 49 -12.97 3.21 19.65
C GLU A 49 -13.47 2.76 18.29
N ARG A 50 -14.11 1.58 18.25
CA ARG A 50 -14.76 1.06 17.05
C ARG A 50 -16.03 1.85 16.77
N ILE A 51 -16.22 2.27 15.52
CA ILE A 51 -17.45 2.92 15.07
C ILE A 51 -18.51 1.81 14.86
N PRO A 52 -19.66 1.85 15.56
CA PRO A 52 -20.71 0.86 15.40
C PRO A 52 -21.20 0.76 13.95
N GLY A 53 -21.52 -0.45 13.51
CA GLY A 53 -22.00 -0.71 12.14
C GLY A 53 -20.91 -0.74 11.07
N ARG A 54 -19.64 -0.48 11.42
CA ARG A 54 -18.52 -0.58 10.46
C ARG A 54 -17.70 -1.84 10.69
N ARG A 55 -17.49 -2.60 9.61
CA ARG A 55 -16.49 -3.67 9.55
C ARG A 55 -15.08 -3.09 9.60
N ALA A 56 -14.08 -3.89 9.92
CA ALA A 56 -12.69 -3.42 10.07
C ALA A 56 -11.67 -4.32 9.37
N GLU A 57 -12.13 -5.23 8.52
CA GLU A 57 -11.24 -6.15 7.80
C GLU A 57 -10.18 -5.37 7.01
N SER A 58 -10.60 -4.30 6.31
CA SER A 58 -9.68 -3.44 5.56
C SER A 58 -8.66 -2.72 6.45
N LEU A 59 -9.08 -2.18 7.61
CA LEU A 59 -8.16 -1.55 8.57
C LEU A 59 -7.12 -2.53 9.09
N ASP A 60 -7.56 -3.70 9.54
CA ASP A 60 -6.68 -4.72 10.12
C ASP A 60 -5.70 -5.25 9.07
N CYS A 61 -6.16 -5.48 7.83
CA CYS A 61 -5.31 -5.85 6.70
C CYS A 61 -4.19 -4.82 6.46
N VAL A 62 -4.53 -3.52 6.37
CA VAL A 62 -3.54 -2.47 6.15
C VAL A 62 -2.57 -2.34 7.33
N VAL A 63 -3.06 -2.48 8.56
CA VAL A 63 -2.20 -2.46 9.76
C VAL A 63 -1.19 -3.61 9.73
N TYR A 64 -1.60 -4.83 9.36
CA TYR A 64 -0.68 -5.95 9.19
C TYR A 64 0.32 -5.72 8.07
N ALA A 65 -0.12 -5.21 6.91
CA ALA A 65 0.79 -4.88 5.81
C ALA A 65 1.85 -3.85 6.24
N VAL A 66 1.47 -2.81 7.00
CA VAL A 66 2.41 -1.83 7.53
C VAL A 66 3.36 -2.45 8.54
N ALA A 67 2.88 -3.32 9.44
CA ALA A 67 3.73 -4.02 10.39
C ALA A 67 4.78 -4.88 9.67
N VAL A 68 4.36 -5.70 8.71
CA VAL A 68 5.25 -6.56 7.90
C VAL A 68 6.24 -5.73 7.08
N ARG A 69 5.80 -4.61 6.49
CA ARG A 69 6.71 -3.72 5.74
C ARG A 69 7.86 -3.18 6.59
N ASN A 70 7.66 -3.01 7.90
CA ASN A 70 8.76 -2.59 8.78
C ASN A 70 9.71 -3.75 9.13
N LEU A 71 9.28 -4.99 9.00
CA LEU A 71 10.11 -6.19 9.19
C LEU A 71 10.88 -6.55 7.92
N VAL A 72 10.26 -6.38 6.76
CA VAL A 72 10.85 -6.69 5.46
C VAL A 72 11.66 -5.49 4.97
N GLY A 73 12.99 -5.59 5.04
CA GLY A 73 13.92 -4.61 4.47
C GLY A 73 13.96 -4.62 2.95
N ALA A 74 12.83 -4.30 2.30
CA ALA A 74 12.76 -4.20 0.85
C ALA A 74 13.61 -3.00 0.37
N LYS A 75 14.71 -3.28 -0.33
CA LYS A 75 15.55 -2.27 -1.00
C LYS A 75 14.87 -1.83 -2.28
N VAL A 76 14.00 -0.84 -2.18
CA VAL A 76 13.15 -0.36 -3.29
C VAL A 76 14.01 0.14 -4.45
N GLU A 77 15.12 0.80 -4.14
CA GLU A 77 16.08 1.35 -5.12
C GLU A 77 16.70 0.21 -5.94
N ARG A 78 17.21 -0.83 -5.27
CA ARG A 78 17.72 -2.03 -5.94
C ARG A 78 16.64 -2.70 -6.80
N ARG A 79 15.41 -2.77 -6.31
CA ARG A 79 14.32 -3.37 -7.07
C ARG A 79 13.97 -2.56 -8.31
N GLU A 80 14.03 -1.24 -8.21
CA GLU A 80 13.85 -0.34 -9.34
C GLU A 80 14.95 -0.54 -10.40
N GLU A 81 16.21 -0.68 -9.97
CA GLU A 81 17.33 -1.01 -10.87
C GLU A 81 17.10 -2.36 -11.57
N GLU A 82 16.67 -3.40 -10.85
CA GLU A 82 16.36 -4.72 -11.43
C GLU A 82 15.22 -4.65 -12.46
N VAL A 83 14.18 -3.85 -12.20
CA VAL A 83 13.05 -3.66 -13.12
C VAL A 83 13.48 -2.87 -14.36
N LYS A 84 14.28 -1.81 -14.19
CA LYS A 84 14.86 -1.03 -15.29
C LYS A 84 15.82 -1.87 -16.13
N ALA A 85 16.67 -2.69 -15.52
CA ALA A 85 17.60 -3.56 -16.24
C ALA A 85 16.88 -4.66 -17.04
N LYS A 86 15.68 -5.07 -16.62
CA LYS A 86 14.83 -6.05 -17.32
C LYS A 86 13.98 -5.46 -18.44
N THR A 87 14.23 -4.25 -18.93
CA THR A 87 13.48 -3.70 -20.07
C THR A 87 13.74 -4.48 -21.35
N LEU A 88 12.68 -5.21 -21.74
CA LEU A 88 12.30 -5.80 -23.03
C LEU A 88 13.30 -6.77 -23.69
N PRO A 89 12.84 -7.94 -24.18
CA PRO A 89 13.67 -8.75 -25.06
C PRO A 89 14.08 -7.90 -26.26
N LYS A 90 15.39 -7.84 -26.53
CA LYS A 90 15.93 -7.17 -27.71
C LYS A 90 15.16 -7.74 -28.92
N PRO A 91 14.45 -6.91 -29.73
CA PRO A 91 13.71 -7.43 -30.86
C PRO A 91 14.68 -8.22 -31.74
N ALA A 92 14.30 -9.47 -32.06
CA ALA A 92 15.13 -10.30 -32.92
C ALA A 92 15.44 -9.53 -34.21
N PRO A 93 16.68 -9.59 -34.71
CA PRO A 93 17.03 -8.89 -35.94
C PRO A 93 16.06 -9.35 -37.04
N ARG A 94 15.41 -8.37 -37.68
CA ARG A 94 14.44 -8.64 -38.74
C ARG A 94 15.23 -9.09 -39.97
N VAL A 95 15.44 -10.39 -40.12
CA VAL A 95 16.13 -10.95 -41.29
C VAL A 95 15.19 -10.86 -42.47
N ILE A 96 15.43 -9.90 -43.37
CA ILE A 96 14.79 -9.83 -44.67
C ILE A 96 15.57 -10.78 -45.59
N LYS A 97 15.01 -11.95 -45.87
CA LYS A 97 15.56 -12.85 -46.89
C LYS A 97 15.24 -12.27 -48.26
N SER A 98 16.25 -11.95 -49.06
CA SER A 98 16.04 -11.53 -50.44
C SER A 98 15.64 -12.75 -51.28
N ALA A 99 14.66 -12.59 -52.17
CA ALA A 99 14.16 -13.65 -53.06
C ALA A 99 15.23 -14.24 -54.01
N TRP A 100 16.40 -13.62 -54.07
CA TRP A 100 17.53 -14.10 -54.86
C TRP A 100 18.31 -15.23 -54.18
N LEU A 101 18.24 -15.35 -52.84
CA LEU A 101 18.93 -16.38 -52.04
C LEU A 101 18.16 -17.71 -51.93
N GLU A 102 16.94 -17.80 -52.49
CA GLU A 102 16.10 -19.01 -52.46
C GLU A 102 16.13 -19.81 -53.78
N ARG A 103 17.08 -19.53 -54.67
CA ARG A 103 17.25 -20.22 -55.96
C ARG A 103 18.52 -21.04 -55.97
#